data_AF-A0A7C2NIN7-F1
#
_entry.id   AF-A0A7C2NIN7-F1
#
_cell.length_a   1.000
_cell.length_b   1.000
_cell.length_c   1.000
_cell.angle_alpha   90.00
_cell.angle_beta   90.00
_cell.angle_gamma   90.00
#
_symmetry.space_group_name_H-M   'P 1'
#
loop_
_entity.id
_entity.type
_entity.pdbx_description
1 polymer ?
#
loop_
_entity_poly.entity_id
_entity_poly.type
_entity_poly.pdbx_seq_one_letter_code
_entity_poly.pdbx_strand_id
1 'polypeptide(L)'
;MPERRRIPTLLGAAVLALLLSALQAAAGTFEAPLQVDLAVEVSGRPGAGRTFSVPIESGDATVTGRVRNVRQDGTTRIALVFDYRVPRDTIALDELIEGFEITLLDAEQNVHAEFTADTALIHLNPNRAPLRYVVTLYTPPVETYTLRLRVFGNYE
;
A
#
# COMPACT_ATOMS: atom_id res chain seq x y z
N MET A 1 48.24 22.46 35.47
CA MET A 1 48.24 21.73 34.17
C MET A 1 46.78 21.57 33.72
N PRO A 2 46.43 21.92 32.47
CA PRO A 2 45.06 22.28 32.11
C PRO A 2 44.19 21.07 31.71
N GLU A 3 42.91 21.16 32.08
CA GLU A 3 41.81 20.26 31.75
C GLU A 3 41.56 20.18 30.24
N ARG A 4 41.55 18.96 29.69
CA ARG A 4 41.06 18.70 28.34
C ARG A 4 39.53 18.65 28.35
N ARG A 5 38.88 19.74 27.94
CA ARG A 5 37.46 19.74 27.57
C ARG A 5 37.25 18.84 26.35
N ARG A 6 36.52 17.73 26.52
CA ARG A 6 36.00 16.92 25.42
C ARG A 6 34.66 17.52 24.97
N ILE A 7 34.62 17.98 23.74
CA ILE A 7 33.40 18.44 23.06
C ILE A 7 32.52 17.19 22.81
N PRO A 8 31.23 17.18 23.20
CA PRO A 8 30.41 15.99 23.07
C PRO A 8 29.93 15.80 21.63
N THR A 9 30.15 14.58 21.15
CA THR A 9 29.76 13.93 19.90
C THR A 9 28.23 13.76 19.76
N LEU A 10 27.44 14.78 20.09
CA LEU A 10 25.96 14.66 20.13
C LEU A 10 25.28 15.04 18.81
N LEU A 11 25.92 15.82 17.93
CA LEU A 11 25.33 16.16 16.62
C LEU A 11 25.31 14.97 15.64
N GLY A 12 26.24 14.02 15.75
CA GLY A 12 26.32 12.89 14.82
C GLY A 12 25.19 11.87 15.00
N ALA A 13 24.75 11.64 16.24
CA ALA A 13 23.72 10.65 16.54
C ALA A 13 22.32 11.10 16.09
N ALA A 14 21.99 12.40 16.24
CA ALA A 14 20.68 12.94 15.85
C ALA A 14 20.49 12.96 14.33
N VAL A 15 21.55 13.29 13.57
CA VAL A 15 21.52 13.27 12.10
C VAL A 15 21.46 11.83 11.56
N LEU A 16 22.16 10.89 12.21
CA LEU A 16 22.14 9.48 11.83
C LEU A 16 20.77 8.83 12.12
N ALA A 17 20.11 9.19 13.22
CA ALA A 17 18.76 8.72 13.54
C ALA A 17 17.72 9.25 12.54
N LEU A 18 17.79 10.53 12.14
CA LEU A 18 16.89 11.08 11.11
C LEU A 18 17.10 10.43 9.73
N LEU A 19 18.36 10.12 9.37
CA LEU A 19 18.68 9.41 8.14
C LEU A 19 18.16 7.96 8.15
N LEU A 20 18.23 7.25 9.28
CA LEU A 20 17.69 5.90 9.40
C LEU A 20 16.16 5.85 9.34
N SER A 21 15.47 6.83 9.95
CA SER A 21 13.99 6.90 9.89
C SER A 21 13.49 7.24 8.49
N ALA A 22 14.21 8.06 7.73
CA ALA A 22 13.90 8.35 6.33
C ALA A 22 14.16 7.12 5.42
N LEU A 23 15.18 6.32 5.73
CA LEU A 23 15.49 5.10 4.97
C LEU A 23 14.46 3.98 5.21
N GLN A 24 13.90 3.89 6.41
CA GLN A 24 12.83 2.92 6.72
C GLN A 24 11.48 3.27 6.08
N ALA A 25 11.22 4.56 5.80
CA ALA A 25 10.02 4.97 5.07
C ALA A 25 10.11 4.70 3.55
N ALA A 26 11.32 4.47 3.03
CA ALA A 26 11.61 4.27 1.60
C ALA A 26 11.95 2.82 1.24
N ALA A 27 11.86 1.88 2.17
CA ALA A 27 11.88 0.45 1.84
C ALA A 27 10.49 0.06 1.30
N GLY A 28 10.13 0.58 0.12
CA GLY A 28 9.08 -0.05 -0.67
C GLY A 28 9.56 -1.45 -1.06
N THR A 29 8.67 -2.44 -1.01
CA THR A 29 9.00 -3.81 -1.47
C THR A 29 9.39 -3.84 -2.95
N PHE A 30 9.06 -2.79 -3.70
CA PHE A 30 9.20 -2.68 -5.13
C PHE A 30 10.23 -1.61 -5.52
N GLU A 31 11.02 -1.89 -6.56
CA GLU A 31 11.96 -0.92 -7.14
C GLU A 31 11.25 0.14 -8.00
N ALA A 32 10.01 -0.14 -8.43
CA ALA A 32 9.16 0.78 -9.18
C ALA A 32 8.72 2.04 -8.40
N PRO A 33 8.41 3.14 -9.12
CA PRO A 33 7.76 4.32 -8.56
C PRO A 33 6.42 4.00 -7.86
N LEU A 34 6.15 4.71 -6.76
CA LEU A 34 4.83 4.71 -6.11
C LEU A 34 3.85 5.54 -6.93
N GLN A 35 2.74 4.95 -7.37
CA GLN A 35 1.73 5.61 -8.21
C GLN A 35 0.39 5.82 -7.50
N VAL A 36 0.15 5.10 -6.41
CA VAL A 36 -1.02 5.27 -5.53
C VAL A 36 -0.56 5.10 -4.10
N ASP A 37 -0.96 6.01 -3.22
CA ASP A 37 -0.90 5.85 -1.77
C ASP A 37 -2.23 6.32 -1.16
N LEU A 38 -3.10 5.35 -0.88
CA LEU A 38 -4.46 5.59 -0.41
C LEU A 38 -4.64 5.03 0.99
N ALA A 39 -5.08 5.87 1.93
CA ALA A 39 -5.52 5.47 3.25
C ALA A 39 -7.05 5.60 3.37
N VAL A 40 -7.70 4.53 3.82
CA VAL A 40 -9.15 4.46 3.99
C VAL A 40 -9.49 3.99 5.39
N GLU A 41 -10.12 4.86 6.18
CA GLU A 41 -10.64 4.48 7.49
C GLU A 41 -11.89 3.59 7.34
N VAL A 42 -11.94 2.50 8.12
CA VAL A 42 -13.00 1.51 8.13
C VAL A 42 -13.38 1.22 9.58
N SER A 43 -14.69 1.15 9.86
CA SER A 43 -15.15 0.68 11.17
C SER A 43 -14.81 -0.81 11.35
N GLY A 44 -14.33 -1.20 12.53
CA GLY A 44 -14.09 -2.60 12.92
C GLY A 44 -15.36 -3.42 13.18
N ARG A 45 -16.55 -2.81 13.08
CA ARG A 45 -17.83 -3.52 13.31
C ARG A 45 -18.03 -4.66 12.29
N PRO A 46 -18.56 -5.82 12.71
CA PRO A 46 -18.91 -6.90 11.80
C PRO A 46 -19.84 -6.45 10.66
N GLY A 47 -19.46 -6.72 9.40
CA GLY A 47 -20.22 -6.31 8.22
C GLY A 47 -20.03 -4.87 7.78
N ALA A 48 -19.31 -4.04 8.53
CA ALA A 48 -18.92 -2.71 8.09
C ALA A 48 -18.00 -2.81 6.87
N GLY A 49 -18.02 -1.77 6.03
CA GLY A 49 -17.20 -1.74 4.84
C GLY A 49 -17.23 -0.39 4.17
N ARG A 50 -16.31 -0.20 3.22
CA ARG A 50 -16.14 1.03 2.47
C ARG A 50 -15.77 0.72 1.03
N THR A 51 -16.16 1.61 0.13
CA THR A 51 -15.72 1.60 -1.27
C THR A 51 -14.86 2.82 -1.52
N PHE A 52 -13.90 2.68 -2.42
CA PHE A 52 -13.03 3.77 -2.85
C PHE A 52 -12.71 3.64 -4.33
N SER A 53 -12.34 4.75 -4.94
CA SER A 53 -11.84 4.83 -6.31
C SER A 53 -10.79 5.93 -6.36
N VAL A 54 -9.61 5.62 -6.88
CA VAL A 54 -8.49 6.57 -6.98
C VAL A 54 -7.85 6.42 -8.37
N PRO A 55 -7.51 7.51 -9.06
CA PRO A 55 -6.69 7.42 -10.27
C PRO A 55 -5.32 6.84 -9.91
N ILE A 56 -4.75 6.07 -10.84
CA ILE A 56 -3.32 5.76 -10.82
C ILE A 56 -2.62 6.97 -11.42
N GLU A 57 -1.62 7.52 -10.74
CA GLU A 57 -0.90 8.69 -11.24
C GLU A 57 -0.44 8.52 -12.70
N SER A 58 -0.32 9.65 -13.39
CA SER A 58 0.17 9.79 -14.77
C SER A 58 -0.74 9.34 -15.92
N GLY A 59 -1.87 8.65 -15.71
CA GLY A 59 -2.79 8.36 -16.83
C GLY A 59 -4.27 8.15 -16.49
N ASP A 60 -5.03 7.59 -17.44
CA ASP A 60 -6.50 7.40 -17.33
C ASP A 60 -6.94 6.17 -16.52
N ALA A 61 -5.99 5.44 -15.93
CA ALA A 61 -6.28 4.23 -15.16
C ALA A 61 -6.80 4.56 -13.76
N THR A 62 -7.66 3.70 -13.23
CA THR A 62 -8.22 3.82 -11.88
C THR A 62 -8.13 2.52 -11.12
N VAL A 63 -7.92 2.61 -9.81
CA VAL A 63 -8.11 1.49 -8.88
C VAL A 63 -9.38 1.71 -8.11
N THR A 64 -10.34 0.82 -8.31
CA THR A 64 -11.56 0.75 -7.50
C THR A 64 -11.40 -0.36 -6.47
N GLY A 65 -11.75 -0.07 -5.22
CA GLY A 65 -11.69 -1.05 -4.15
C GLY A 65 -12.94 -1.10 -3.29
N ARG A 66 -13.15 -2.26 -2.68
CA ARG A 66 -14.16 -2.50 -1.66
C ARG A 66 -13.55 -3.29 -0.51
N VAL A 67 -13.64 -2.74 0.69
CA VAL A 67 -13.27 -3.39 1.94
C VAL A 67 -14.53 -3.73 2.73
N ARG A 68 -14.59 -4.93 3.32
CA ARG A 68 -15.74 -5.36 4.15
C ARG A 68 -15.32 -6.37 5.22
N ASN A 69 -15.63 -6.08 6.48
CA ASN A 69 -15.48 -7.02 7.59
C ASN A 69 -16.50 -8.16 7.43
N VAL A 70 -16.04 -9.39 7.52
CA VAL A 70 -16.85 -10.61 7.48
C VAL A 70 -17.40 -10.86 8.88
N ARG A 71 -18.70 -11.18 8.98
CA ARG A 71 -19.41 -11.16 10.27
C ARG A 71 -18.98 -12.24 11.27
N GLN A 72 -18.44 -13.36 10.80
CA GLN A 72 -18.27 -14.56 11.61
C GLN A 72 -16.81 -14.86 12.00
N ASP A 73 -15.85 -14.32 11.25
CA ASP A 73 -14.50 -14.91 11.24
C ASP A 73 -13.40 -13.96 11.74
N GLY A 74 -13.74 -12.73 12.14
CA GLY A 74 -12.75 -11.71 12.50
C GLY A 74 -11.81 -11.40 11.34
N THR A 75 -12.32 -11.46 10.10
CA THR A 75 -11.57 -11.20 8.88
C THR A 75 -12.19 -10.08 8.06
N THR A 76 -11.36 -9.42 7.27
CA THR A 76 -11.71 -8.37 6.33
C THR A 76 -11.45 -8.88 4.93
N ARG A 77 -12.47 -8.83 4.07
CA ARG A 77 -12.34 -9.09 2.63
C ARG A 77 -12.11 -7.79 1.89
N ILE A 78 -11.03 -7.72 1.12
CA ILE A 78 -10.68 -6.60 0.26
C ILE A 78 -10.75 -7.07 -1.19
N ALA A 79 -11.54 -6.39 -2.01
CA ALA A 79 -11.62 -6.62 -3.44
C ALA A 79 -11.11 -5.36 -4.17
N LEU A 80 -10.15 -5.55 -5.08
CA LEU A 80 -9.60 -4.49 -5.92
C LEU A 80 -9.90 -4.78 -7.38
N VAL A 81 -10.16 -3.72 -8.14
CA VAL A 81 -10.31 -3.72 -9.60
C VAL A 81 -9.42 -2.63 -10.15
N PHE A 82 -8.44 -3.00 -10.96
CA PHE A 82 -7.60 -2.08 -11.71
C PHE A 82 -8.25 -1.93 -13.10
N ASP A 83 -8.84 -0.76 -13.38
CA ASP A 83 -9.44 -0.42 -14.66
C ASP A 83 -8.47 0.46 -15.44
N TYR A 84 -7.93 -0.08 -16.53
CA TYR A 84 -6.95 0.57 -17.39
C TYR A 84 -7.41 0.45 -18.82
N ARG A 85 -7.99 1.53 -19.33
CA ARG A 85 -8.49 1.58 -20.71
C ARG A 85 -7.37 2.01 -21.63
N VAL A 86 -6.35 1.17 -21.78
CA VAL A 86 -5.28 1.42 -22.75
C VAL A 86 -5.72 0.98 -24.15
N PRO A 87 -5.51 1.81 -25.19
CA PRO A 87 -5.64 1.40 -26.59
C PRO A 87 -4.78 0.15 -26.88
N ARG A 88 -5.20 -0.65 -27.88
CA ARG A 88 -4.47 -1.89 -28.27
C ARG A 88 -2.99 -1.66 -28.63
N ASP A 89 -2.66 -0.45 -29.06
CA ASP A 89 -1.32 -0.09 -29.53
C ASP A 89 -0.42 0.48 -28.40
N THR A 90 -0.90 0.47 -27.15
CA THR A 90 -0.17 0.92 -25.96
C THR A 90 0.26 -0.27 -25.09
N ILE A 91 1.39 -0.12 -24.40
CA ILE A 91 1.93 -1.11 -23.44
C ILE A 91 0.85 -1.42 -22.38
N ALA A 92 0.72 -2.70 -22.02
CA ALA A 92 -0.30 -3.21 -21.11
C ALA A 92 -0.04 -2.88 -19.65
N LEU A 93 -1.08 -2.82 -18.82
CA LEU A 93 -0.90 -2.56 -17.39
C LEU A 93 -0.25 -3.71 -16.60
N ASP A 94 -0.41 -4.96 -17.04
CA ASP A 94 0.36 -6.11 -16.53
C ASP A 94 1.84 -6.05 -16.87
N GLU A 95 2.23 -5.12 -17.75
CA GLU A 95 3.62 -4.78 -18.06
C GLU A 95 4.06 -3.50 -17.31
N LEU A 96 3.15 -2.82 -16.59
CA LEU A 96 3.39 -1.50 -15.97
C LEU A 96 3.20 -1.49 -14.44
N ILE A 97 2.34 -2.31 -13.85
CA ILE A 97 2.28 -2.51 -12.41
C ILE A 97 3.29 -3.59 -12.02
N GLU A 98 4.29 -3.19 -11.24
CA GLU A 98 5.27 -4.12 -10.68
C GLU A 98 4.79 -4.74 -9.37
N GLY A 99 3.89 -4.05 -8.66
CA GLY A 99 3.27 -4.60 -7.48
C GLY A 99 2.29 -3.70 -6.75
N PHE A 100 1.65 -4.26 -5.72
CA PHE A 100 0.84 -3.50 -4.78
C PHE A 100 0.88 -4.10 -3.38
N GLU A 101 0.68 -3.23 -2.39
CA GLU A 101 0.65 -3.55 -0.97
C GLU A 101 -0.72 -3.18 -0.40
N ILE A 102 -1.32 -4.07 0.37
CA ILE A 102 -2.52 -3.82 1.17
C ILE A 102 -2.13 -4.03 2.63
N THR A 103 -2.26 -2.98 3.44
CA THR A 103 -1.92 -3.02 4.86
C THR A 103 -3.14 -2.64 5.68
N LEU A 104 -3.43 -3.39 6.74
CA LEU A 104 -4.38 -3.02 7.77
C LEU A 104 -3.61 -2.48 8.98
N LEU A 105 -3.87 -1.21 9.30
CA LEU A 105 -3.24 -0.49 10.39
C LEU A 105 -4.24 -0.32 11.54
N ASP A 106 -3.82 -0.58 12.77
CA ASP A 106 -4.62 -0.31 13.97
C ASP A 106 -4.76 1.20 14.25
N ALA A 107 -5.40 1.55 15.38
CA ALA A 107 -5.61 2.93 15.77
C ALA A 107 -4.29 3.69 16.01
N GLU A 108 -3.26 2.97 16.44
CA GLU A 108 -1.90 3.46 16.69
C GLU A 108 -1.00 3.46 15.44
N GLN A 109 -1.56 3.12 14.26
CA GLN A 109 -0.84 3.01 12.98
C GLN A 109 0.20 1.87 12.92
N ASN A 110 0.09 0.86 13.77
CA ASN A 110 0.90 -0.34 13.65
C ASN A 110 0.31 -1.29 12.61
N VAL A 111 1.18 -1.99 11.90
CA VAL A 111 0.77 -3.04 10.96
C VAL A 111 0.18 -4.22 11.72
N HIS A 112 -1.11 -4.48 11.49
CA HIS A 112 -1.80 -5.64 12.03
C HIS A 112 -1.78 -6.82 11.05
N ALA A 113 -2.02 -6.55 9.77
CA ALA A 113 -2.01 -7.54 8.70
C ALA A 113 -1.59 -6.87 7.39
N GLU A 114 -0.91 -7.62 6.53
CA GLU A 114 -0.45 -7.13 5.24
C GLU A 114 -0.57 -8.20 4.15
N PHE A 115 -0.67 -7.74 2.91
CA PHE A 115 -0.58 -8.55 1.71
C PHE A 115 0.18 -7.77 0.65
N THR A 116 1.12 -8.45 0.01
CA THR A 116 1.92 -7.91 -1.07
C THR A 116 1.74 -8.80 -2.30
N ALA A 117 1.43 -8.18 -3.44
CA ALA A 117 1.42 -8.85 -4.74
C ALA A 117 2.49 -8.23 -5.62
N ASP A 118 3.37 -9.07 -6.13
CA ASP A 118 4.42 -8.74 -7.09
C ASP A 118 4.04 -9.26 -8.49
N THR A 119 4.98 -9.13 -9.43
CA THR A 119 4.82 -9.63 -10.81
C THR A 119 4.61 -11.14 -10.91
N ALA A 120 4.93 -11.93 -9.88
CA ALA A 120 4.63 -13.36 -9.88
C ALA A 120 3.14 -13.63 -9.56
N LEU A 121 2.48 -12.73 -8.84
CA LEU A 121 1.05 -12.81 -8.51
C LEU A 121 0.18 -11.95 -9.43
N ILE A 122 0.77 -10.98 -10.13
CA ILE A 122 0.11 -10.17 -11.13
C ILE A 122 0.22 -10.88 -12.47
N HIS A 123 -0.84 -11.59 -12.85
CA HIS A 123 -0.84 -12.33 -14.10
C HIS A 123 -0.91 -11.40 -15.32
N LEU A 124 -0.15 -11.79 -16.36
CA LEU A 124 -0.26 -11.19 -17.69
C LEU A 124 -1.71 -11.20 -18.17
N ASN A 125 -2.12 -10.09 -18.76
CA ASN A 125 -3.46 -9.81 -19.21
C ASN A 125 -3.45 -9.36 -20.68
N PRO A 126 -3.25 -10.32 -21.60
CA PRO A 126 -3.20 -10.05 -23.04
C PRO A 126 -4.51 -9.45 -23.58
N ASN A 127 -5.62 -9.65 -22.85
CA ASN A 127 -6.93 -9.15 -23.23
C ASN A 127 -7.17 -7.68 -22.84
N ARG A 128 -6.24 -7.06 -22.09
CA ARG A 128 -6.36 -5.69 -21.58
C ARG A 128 -7.68 -5.46 -20.83
N ALA A 129 -8.18 -6.50 -20.16
CA ALA A 129 -9.40 -6.42 -19.35
C ALA A 129 -9.07 -5.86 -17.95
N PRO A 130 -10.03 -5.36 -17.16
CA PRO A 130 -9.74 -4.96 -15.79
C PRO A 130 -9.19 -6.13 -14.95
N LEU A 131 -8.08 -5.91 -14.24
CA LEU A 131 -7.51 -6.91 -13.33
C LEU A 131 -8.28 -6.90 -12.01
N ARG A 132 -8.52 -8.09 -11.45
CA ARG A 132 -9.32 -8.25 -10.23
C ARG A 132 -8.58 -9.08 -9.20
N TYR A 133 -8.42 -8.51 -8.00
CA TYR A 133 -7.80 -9.19 -6.88
C TYR A 133 -8.75 -9.22 -5.70
N VAL A 134 -8.75 -10.34 -4.98
CA VAL A 134 -9.50 -10.49 -3.74
C VAL A 134 -8.58 -11.10 -2.71
N VAL A 135 -8.40 -10.40 -1.61
CA VAL A 135 -7.66 -10.89 -0.44
C VAL A 135 -8.56 -10.89 0.77
N THR A 136 -8.29 -11.80 1.71
CA THR A 136 -8.93 -11.84 3.03
C THR A 136 -7.83 -11.80 4.08
N LEU A 137 -7.88 -10.80 4.97
CA LEU A 137 -6.90 -10.57 6.04
C LEU A 137 -7.60 -10.59 7.40
N TYR A 138 -6.86 -10.79 8.49
CA TYR A 138 -7.43 -10.67 9.84
C TYR A 138 -7.79 -9.21 10.14
N THR A 139 -8.98 -9.00 10.71
CA THR A 139 -9.47 -7.67 11.07
C THR A 139 -8.82 -7.22 12.38
N PRO A 140 -8.27 -6.00 12.43
CA PRO A 140 -7.81 -5.41 13.69
C PRO A 140 -8.94 -5.37 14.73
N PRO A 141 -8.72 -5.82 15.98
CA PRO A 141 -9.76 -5.86 17.02
C PRO A 141 -10.00 -4.49 17.68
N VAL A 142 -10.21 -3.45 16.87
CA VAL A 142 -10.38 -2.04 17.27
C VAL A 142 -11.67 -1.45 16.68
N GLU A 143 -12.16 -0.33 17.23
CA GLU A 143 -13.41 0.28 16.76
C GLU A 143 -13.33 0.79 15.30
N THR A 144 -12.16 1.28 14.92
CA THR A 144 -11.81 1.79 13.59
C THR A 144 -10.37 1.41 13.26
N TYR A 145 -10.11 1.06 12.01
CA TYR A 145 -8.78 0.75 11.49
C TYR A 145 -8.59 1.41 10.13
N THR A 146 -7.34 1.52 9.69
CA THR A 146 -7.01 2.07 8.38
C THR A 146 -6.61 0.95 7.44
N LEU A 147 -7.25 0.87 6.27
CA LEU A 147 -6.71 0.16 5.13
C LEU A 147 -5.80 1.12 4.36
N ARG A 148 -4.53 0.75 4.18
CA ARG A 148 -3.62 1.44 3.27
C ARG A 148 -3.43 0.58 2.02
N LEU A 149 -3.58 1.20 0.86
CA LEU A 149 -3.28 0.61 -0.44
C LEU A 149 -2.13 1.41 -1.06
N ARG A 150 -1.05 0.71 -1.42
CA ARG A 150 0.04 1.28 -2.22
C ARG A 150 0.16 0.52 -3.52
N VAL A 151 0.29 1.23 -4.63
CA VAL A 151 0.47 0.63 -5.96
C VAL A 151 1.77 1.16 -6.55
N PHE A 152 2.58 0.25 -7.08
CA PHE A 152 3.90 0.53 -7.62
C PHE A 152 3.94 0.12 -9.08
N GLY A 153 4.50 0.98 -9.91
CA GLY A 153 4.59 0.76 -11.33
C GLY A 153 5.11 1.97 -12.09
N ASN A 154 5.12 1.84 -13.41
CA ASN A 154 5.52 2.88 -14.34
C ASN A 154 4.44 3.20 -15.36
N TYR A 155 3.18 3.23 -14.93
CA TYR A 155 2.08 3.69 -15.77
C TYR A 155 2.29 5.19 -16.12
N GLU A 156 2.35 5.52 -17.42
CA GLU A 156 2.53 6.87 -17.99
C GLU A 156 1.40 7.22 -18.98
#